data_AF-A0A255S3R1-F1
#
_entry.id   AF-A0A255S3R1-F1
#
_cell.length_a   1.000
_cell.length_b   1.000
_cell.length_c   1.000
_cell.angle_alpha   90.00
_cell.angle_beta   90.00
_cell.angle_gamma   90.00
#
_symmetry.space_group_name_H-M   'P 1'
#
loop_
_entity.id
_entity.type
_entity.pdbx_description
1 polymer ?
#
loop_
_entity_poly.entity_id
_entity_poly.type
_entity_poly.pdbx_seq_one_letter_code
_entity_poly.pdbx_strand_id
1 'polypeptide(L)' 'MSKNKTLYKYEFANKLGVSLKTFGRWIEPYRDDLEKLGVKRKGQLLTPGAVKFLCKVFCVDLDE' A
#
# COMPACT_ATOMS: atom_id res chain seq x y z
N MET A 1 17.26 3.47 3.03
CA MET A 1 16.47 2.77 2.00
C MET A 1 16.33 1.28 2.35
N SER A 2 15.45 0.95 3.28
CA SER A 2 15.13 -0.43 3.65
C SER A 2 14.44 -1.12 2.46
N LYS A 3 15.22 -1.86 1.68
CA LYS A 3 14.77 -2.63 0.51
C LYS A 3 13.92 -3.80 1.01
N ASN A 4 12.67 -3.86 0.59
CA ASN A 4 11.82 -5.07 0.57
C ASN A 4 10.89 -5.32 1.79
N LYS A 5 10.31 -4.28 2.40
CA LYS A 5 9.26 -4.49 3.42
C LYS A 5 7.90 -4.74 2.76
N THR A 6 7.38 -5.96 2.90
CA THR A 6 5.94 -6.22 2.77
C THR A 6 5.21 -5.60 3.95
N LEU A 7 4.08 -4.95 3.71
CA LEU A 7 3.24 -4.35 4.75
C LEU A 7 1.82 -4.83 4.61
N TYR A 8 1.10 -4.95 5.71
CA TYR A 8 -0.35 -5.11 5.61
C TYR A 8 -1.02 -3.77 5.24
N LYS A 9 -2.18 -3.85 4.58
CA LYS A 9 -3.00 -2.69 4.25
C LYS A 9 -3.38 -1.89 5.50
N TYR A 10 -3.62 -2.55 6.63
CA TYR A 10 -3.94 -1.86 7.88
C TYR A 10 -2.73 -1.10 8.43
N GLU A 11 -1.51 -1.63 8.30
CA GLU A 11 -0.29 -0.94 8.76
C GLU A 11 -0.04 0.30 7.91
N PHE A 12 -0.19 0.17 6.58
CA PHE A 12 -0.05 1.30 5.67
C PHE A 12 -1.13 2.36 5.93
N ALA A 13 -2.38 1.94 6.13
CA ALA A 13 -3.48 2.84 6.50
C ALA A 13 -3.21 3.56 7.83
N ASN A 14 -2.68 2.85 8.83
CA ASN A 14 -2.31 3.43 10.12
C ASN A 14 -1.20 4.48 9.98
N LYS A 15 -0.19 4.23 9.14
CA LYS A 15 0.87 5.22 8.84
C LYS A 15 0.34 6.46 8.11
N LEU A 16 -0.72 6.30 7.31
CA LEU A 16 -1.45 7.42 6.70
C LEU A 16 -2.39 8.14 7.68
N GLY A 17 -2.60 7.63 8.88
CA GLY A 17 -3.58 8.17 9.84
C GLY A 17 -5.03 7.99 9.40
N VAL A 18 -5.32 7.00 8.54
CA VAL A 18 -6.67 6.74 8.01
C VAL A 18 -7.16 5.34 8.36
N SER A 19 -8.49 5.16 8.41
CA SER A 19 -9.08 3.84 8.57
C SER A 19 -8.84 2.96 7.34
N LEU A 20 -8.79 1.63 7.54
CA LEU A 20 -8.63 0.65 6.46
C LEU A 20 -9.69 0.79 5.35
N LYS A 21 -10.93 1.16 5.71
CA LYS A 21 -12.02 1.42 4.76
C LYS A 21 -11.72 2.62 3.86
N THR A 22 -11.24 3.72 4.43
CA THR A 22 -10.84 4.92 3.70
C THR A 22 -9.68 4.62 2.77
N PHE A 23 -8.66 3.92 3.30
CA PHE A 23 -7.52 3.48 2.50
C PHE A 23 -7.94 2.59 1.32
N GLY A 24 -8.85 1.64 1.55
CA GLY A 24 -9.41 0.78 0.51
C GLY A 24 -10.04 1.57 -0.64
N ARG A 25 -10.75 2.66 -0.32
CA ARG A 25 -11.37 3.55 -1.32
C ARG A 25 -10.33 4.38 -2.08
N TRP A 26 -9.25 4.78 -1.42
CA TRP A 26 -8.17 5.56 -2.04
C TRP A 26 -7.31 4.73 -3.00
N ILE A 27 -7.16 3.43 -2.74
CA ILE A 27 -6.38 2.54 -3.61
C ILE A 27 -7.18 1.92 -4.76
N GLU A 28 -8.51 2.07 -4.77
CA GLU A 28 -9.40 1.60 -5.82
C GLU A 28 -9.03 2.10 -7.24
N PRO A 29 -8.71 3.40 -7.47
CA PRO A 29 -8.26 3.85 -8.79
C PRO A 29 -6.94 3.22 -9.25
N TYR A 30 -6.11 2.74 -8.33
CA TYR A 30 -4.82 2.10 -8.63
C TYR A 30 -4.89 0.57 -8.60
N ARG A 31 -6.11 0.02 -8.62
CA ARG A 31 -6.33 -1.41 -8.43
C ARG A 31 -5.61 -2.27 -9.47
N ASP A 32 -5.60 -1.83 -10.72
CA ASP A 32 -4.98 -2.51 -11.84
C ASP A 32 -3.45 -2.56 -11.69
N ASP A 33 -2.82 -1.42 -11.36
CA ASP A 33 -1.39 -1.35 -11.05
C ASP A 33 -1.01 -2.21 -9.85
N LEU A 34 -1.82 -2.19 -8.79
CA LEU A 34 -1.59 -3.02 -7.61
C LEU A 34 -1.69 -4.52 -7.91
N GLU A 35 -2.58 -4.91 -8.82
CA GLU A 35 -2.70 -6.31 -9.25
C GLU A 35 -1.49 -6.75 -10.08
N LYS A 36 -0.99 -5.89 -10.98
CA LYS A 36 0.27 -6.11 -11.71
C LYS A 36 1.48 -6.24 -10.78
N LEU A 37 1.44 -5.56 -9.63
CA LEU A 37 2.45 -5.66 -8.57
C LEU A 37 2.24 -6.85 -7.62
N GLY A 38 1.26 -7.73 -7.89
CA GLY A 38 1.02 -8.96 -7.13
C GLY A 38 0.05 -8.82 -5.95
N VAL A 39 -0.64 -7.69 -5.79
CA VAL A 39 -1.62 -7.47 -4.72
C VAL A 39 -3.01 -7.95 -5.13
N LYS A 40 -3.44 -9.08 -4.55
CA LYS A 40 -4.78 -9.64 -4.75
C LYS A 40 -5.88 -8.70 -4.23
N ARG A 41 -7.09 -8.78 -4.82
CA ARG A 41 -8.22 -7.87 -4.52
C ARG A 41 -8.66 -7.94 -3.07
N LYS A 42 -8.78 -9.17 -2.55
CA LYS A 42 -9.04 -9.45 -1.14
C LYS A 42 -7.75 -9.64 -0.32
N GLY A 43 -6.58 -9.47 -0.94
CA GLY A 43 -5.30 -9.57 -0.28
C GLY A 43 -5.13 -8.43 0.72
N GLN A 44 -4.73 -8.77 1.94
CA GLN A 44 -4.38 -7.81 2.98
C GLN A 44 -2.90 -7.42 2.93
N LEU A 45 -2.07 -8.21 2.25
CA LEU A 45 -0.64 -7.99 2.15
C LEU A 45 -0.29 -7.16 0.91
N LEU A 46 0.51 -6.12 1.10
CA LEU A 46 1.11 -5.29 0.07
C LEU A 46 2.51 -5.83 -0.20
N THR A 47 2.78 -6.18 -1.46
CA THR A 47 4.11 -6.57 -1.91
C THR A 47 5.06 -5.36 -1.78
N PRO A 48 6.38 -5.57 -1.67
CA PRO A 48 7.32 -4.46 -1.56
C PRO A 48 7.27 -3.51 -2.77
N GLY A 49 6.92 -4.02 -3.95
CA GLY A 49 6.66 -3.20 -5.14
C GLY A 49 5.42 -2.30 -4.96
N ALA A 50 4.32 -2.88 -4.48
CA ALA A 50 3.11 -2.12 -4.17
C ALA A 50 3.33 -1.08 -3.07
N VAL A 51 4.09 -1.41 -2.03
CA VAL A 51 4.44 -0.46 -0.96
C VAL A 51 5.20 0.75 -1.53
N LYS A 52 6.23 0.52 -2.35
CA LYS A 52 6.98 1.60 -3.00
C LYS A 52 6.10 2.45 -3.92
N PHE A 53 5.21 1.82 -4.69
CA PHE A 53 4.27 2.52 -5.54
C PHE A 53 3.34 3.42 -4.72
N LEU A 54 2.75 2.89 -3.65
CA LEU A 54 1.85 3.63 -2.77
C LEU A 54 2.57 4.76 -2.02
N CYS A 55 3.81 4.56 -1.58
CA CYS A 55 4.64 5.65 -1.03
C CYS A 55 4.79 6.82 -2.00
N LYS A 56 5.03 6.53 -3.29
CA LYS A 56 5.11 7.55 -4.33
C LYS A 56 3.78 8.26 -4.56
N VAL A 57 2.67 7.51 -4.58
CA VAL A 57 1.31 8.06 -4.80
C VAL A 57 0.87 8.95 -3.64
N PHE A 58 1.09 8.52 -2.40
CA PHE A 58 0.64 9.23 -1.20
C PHE A 58 1.71 10.16 -0.61
N CYS A 59 2.87 10.29 -1.26
CA CYS A 59 4.01 11.08 -0.79
C CYS A 59 4.39 10.74 0.67
N VAL A 60 4.42 9.44 0.99
CA VAL A 60 4.80 8.94 2.32
C VAL A 60 6.19 8.35 2.26
N ASP A 61 7.06 8.83 3.14
CA ASP A 61 8.35 8.20 3.37
C ASP A 61 8.22 7.12 4.44
N LEU A 62 8.46 5.87 4.04
CA LEU A 62 8.55 4.74 4.97
C LEU A 62 10.01 4.57 5.41
N ASP A 63 10.51 5.52 6.22
CA ASP A 63 11.78 5.34 6.92
C ASP A 63 11.51 4.58 8.22
N GLU A 64 11.61 3.24 8.16
CA GLU A 64 11.71 2.30 9.31
C GLU A 64 12.04 0.88 8.81
#